data_AF-A0A928DNU5-F1
#
_entry.id   AF-A0A928DNU5-F1
#
_cell.length_a   1.000
_cell.length_b   1.000
_cell.length_c   1.000
_cell.angle_alpha   90.00
_cell.angle_beta   90.00
_cell.angle_gamma   90.00
#
_symmetry.space_group_name_H-M   'P 1'
#
loop_
_entity.id
_entity.type
_entity.pdbx_description
1 polymer ?
#
loop_
_entity_poly.entity_id
_entity_poly.type
_entity_poly.pdbx_seq_one_letter_code
_entity_poly.pdbx_strand_id
1 'polypeptide(L)' 'MAQFNLARLYALGEGMAINREEFIRWCRVSAEQGLPEAQFTLGMCYRKGLGVEQNEAEADRLLKLAREAGFPPPAAH' A
#
# COMPACT_ATOMS: atom_id res chain seq x y z
N MET A 1 11.26 10.55 9.97
CA MET A 1 9.97 10.04 10.51
C MET A 1 9.25 9.03 9.61
N ALA A 2 9.74 8.70 8.40
CA ALA A 2 9.08 7.74 7.49
C ALA A 2 9.15 6.27 7.95
N GLN A 3 10.27 5.84 8.55
CA GLN A 3 10.46 4.44 8.99
C GLN A 3 9.44 3.98 10.05
N PHE A 4 8.94 4.92 10.88
CA PHE A 4 7.99 4.61 11.94
C PHE A 4 6.58 4.29 11.40
N ASN A 5 6.20 4.89 10.28
CA ASN A 5 4.91 4.60 9.62
C ASN A 5 4.97 3.29 8.84
N LEU A 6 6.13 2.97 8.24
CA LEU A 6 6.35 1.72 7.52
C LEU A 6 6.18 0.50 8.43
N ALA A 7 6.84 0.52 9.60
CA ALA A 7 6.71 -0.54 10.60
C ALA A 7 5.26 -0.69 11.08
N ARG A 8 4.51 0.41 11.18
CA ARG A 8 3.09 0.39 11.60
C ARG A 8 2.17 -0.19 10.52
N LEU A 9 2.40 0.12 9.25
CA LEU A 9 1.66 -0.46 8.10
C LEU A 9 1.90 -1.96 7.98
N TYR A 10 3.16 -2.41 8.08
CA TYR A 10 3.49 -3.84 8.06
C TYR A 10 2.98 -4.56 9.32
N ALA A 11 3.09 -3.95 10.50
CA ALA A 11 2.55 -4.53 11.75
C ALA A 11 1.02 -4.61 11.75
N LEU A 12 0.32 -3.67 11.10
CA LEU A 12 -1.12 -3.76 10.83
C LEU A 12 -1.46 -4.93 9.89
N GLY A 13 -0.57 -5.23 8.94
CA GLY A 13 -0.70 -6.37 8.03
C GLY A 13 -0.46 -7.74 8.67
N GLU A 14 0.44 -7.83 9.67
CA GLU A 14 0.84 -9.11 10.26
C GLU A 14 0.27 -9.41 11.66
N GLY A 15 -0.19 -8.43 12.44
CA GLY A 15 -0.45 -8.64 13.88
C GLY A 15 -1.77 -8.13 14.48
N MET A 16 -2.54 -7.29 13.77
CA MET A 16 -3.84 -6.80 14.27
C MET A 16 -4.89 -6.81 13.17
N ALA A 17 -5.27 -8.02 12.78
CA ALA A 17 -6.31 -8.32 11.80
C ALA A 17 -7.72 -8.06 12.34
N ILE A 18 -8.04 -6.86 12.83
CA ILE A 18 -9.43 -6.57 13.21
C ILE A 18 -10.28 -6.15 12.00
N ASN A 19 -9.74 -5.51 10.95
CA ASN A 19 -10.49 -5.31 9.69
C ASN A 19 -9.58 -5.07 8.48
N ARG A 20 -9.49 -6.05 7.57
CA ARG A 20 -8.83 -5.86 6.25
C ARG A 20 -9.39 -4.65 5.50
N GLU A 21 -10.70 -4.42 5.56
CA GLU A 21 -11.31 -3.23 4.96
C GLU A 21 -10.80 -1.91 5.57
N GLU A 22 -10.56 -1.89 6.87
CA GLU A 22 -10.10 -0.69 7.56
C GLU A 22 -8.63 -0.40 7.24
N PHE A 23 -7.82 -1.45 7.12
CA PHE A 23 -6.46 -1.35 6.58
C PHE A 23 -6.45 -0.75 5.17
N ILE A 24 -7.32 -1.24 4.28
CA ILE A 24 -7.47 -0.69 2.92
C ILE A 24 -7.92 0.78 2.96
N ARG A 25 -8.89 1.12 3.81
CA ARG A 25 -9.35 2.51 3.98
C ARG A 25 -8.19 3.42 4.39
N TRP A 26 -7.37 3.00 5.35
CA TRP A 26 -6.18 3.74 5.77
C TRP A 26 -5.14 3.86 4.67
N CYS A 27 -4.83 2.78 3.94
CA CYS A 27 -3.92 2.83 2.80
C CYS A 27 -4.42 3.78 1.71
N ARG A 28 -5.74 3.84 1.46
CA ARG A 28 -6.33 4.78 0.50
C ARG A 28 -6.13 6.24 0.95
N VAL A 29 -6.46 6.55 2.20
CA VAL A 29 -6.28 7.90 2.77
C VAL A 29 -4.80 8.33 2.77
N SER A 30 -3.88 7.41 3.05
CA SER A 30 -2.45 7.68 2.97
C SER A 30 -1.96 7.81 1.51
N ALA A 31 -2.48 7.00 0.59
CA ALA A 31 -2.14 7.10 -0.83
C ALA A 31 -2.61 8.44 -1.44
N GLU A 32 -3.77 8.94 -1.01
CA GLU A 32 -4.30 10.28 -1.35
C GLU A 32 -3.43 11.41 -0.78
N GLN A 33 -2.81 11.21 0.39
CA GLN A 33 -1.83 12.13 0.95
C GLN A 33 -0.47 12.11 0.23
N GLY A 34 -0.35 11.30 -0.83
CA GLY A 34 0.89 11.19 -1.59
C GLY A 34 1.97 10.35 -0.88
N LEU A 35 1.60 9.52 0.11
CA LEU A 35 2.54 8.58 0.73
C LEU A 35 2.86 7.45 -0.28
N PRO A 36 4.09 7.38 -0.77
CA PRO A 36 4.48 6.39 -1.77
C PRO A 36 4.32 4.95 -1.25
N GLU A 37 4.55 4.74 0.05
CA GLU A 37 4.45 3.43 0.68
C GLU A 37 3.00 2.93 0.73
N ALA A 38 2.06 3.84 0.96
CA ALA A 38 0.64 3.53 0.98
C ALA A 38 0.12 3.25 -0.44
N GLN A 39 0.60 4.00 -1.44
CA GLN A 39 0.32 3.73 -2.85
C GLN A 39 0.84 2.34 -3.25
N PHE A 40 2.08 1.99 -2.88
CA PHE A 40 2.63 0.65 -3.14
C PHE A 40 1.82 -0.45 -2.46
N THR A 41 1.47 -0.27 -1.18
CA THR A 41 0.71 -1.25 -0.39
C THR A 41 -0.70 -1.45 -0.95
N LEU A 42 -1.39 -0.35 -1.29
CA LEU A 42 -2.72 -0.40 -1.90
C LEU A 42 -2.68 -1.05 -3.29
N GLY A 43 -1.66 -0.73 -4.09
CA GLY A 43 -1.46 -1.37 -5.40
C GLY A 43 -1.23 -2.87 -5.27
N MET A 44 -0.46 -3.31 -4.28
CA MET A 44 -0.27 -4.73 -3.97
C MET A 44 -1.56 -5.41 -3.50
N CYS A 45 -2.40 -4.71 -2.73
CA CYS A 45 -3.72 -5.20 -2.33
C CYS A 45 -4.64 -5.40 -3.53
N TYR A 46 -4.70 -4.44 -4.46
CA TYR A 46 -5.46 -4.58 -5.71
C TYR A 46 -4.92 -5.68 -6.61
N ARG A 47 -3.60 -5.90 -6.65
CA ARG A 47 -3.00 -6.98 -7.44
C ARG A 47 -3.30 -8.37 -6.88
N LYS A 48 -3.35 -8.49 -5.55
CA LYS A 48 -3.58 -9.77 -4.85
C LYS A 48 -5.04 -10.02 -4.44
N GLY A 49 -5.94 -9.05 -4.64
CA GLY A 49 -7.33 -9.13 -4.16
C GLY A 49 -7.45 -9.18 -2.63
N LEU A 50 -6.55 -8.53 -1.90
CA LEU A 50 -6.49 -8.60 -0.44
C LEU A 50 -7.40 -7.55 0.20
N GLY A 51 -8.67 -7.90 0.43
CA GLY A 51 -9.65 -7.00 1.06
C GLY A 51 -10.20 -5.92 0.13
N VAL A 52 -9.80 -5.93 -1.14
CA VAL A 52 -10.37 -5.19 -2.27
C VAL A 52 -10.57 -6.14 -3.43
N GLU A 53 -11.49 -5.79 -4.32
CA GLU A 53 -11.62 -6.49 -5.60
C GLU A 53 -10.31 -6.38 -6.39
N GLN A 54 -9.90 -7.46 -7.03
CA GLN A 54 -8.67 -7.46 -7.81
C GLN A 54 -8.80 -6.48 -8.98
N ASN A 55 -7.88 -5.53 -9.07
CA ASN A 55 -7.88 -4.54 -10.13
C ASN A 55 -6.45 -4.23 -10.56
N GLU A 56 -5.99 -4.88 -11.62
CA GLU A 56 -4.63 -4.71 -12.12
C GLU A 56 -4.38 -3.29 -12.64
N ALA A 57 -5.37 -2.66 -13.26
CA ALA A 57 -5.23 -1.29 -13.78
C ALA A 57 -4.99 -0.27 -12.64
N GLU A 58 -5.75 -0.36 -11.55
CA GLU A 58 -5.49 0.48 -10.37
C GLU A 58 -4.22 0.09 -9.63
N ALA A 59 -3.89 -1.21 -9.58
CA ALA A 59 -2.63 -1.66 -9.00
C ALA A 59 -1.42 -1.03 -9.70
N ASP A 60 -1.37 -1.09 -11.03
CA ASP A 60 -0.29 -0.53 -11.84
C ASP A 60 -0.23 0.99 -11.73
N ARG A 61 -1.39 1.66 -11.70
CA ARG A 61 -1.47 3.11 -11.51
C ARG A 61 -0.86 3.54 -10.18
N LEU A 62 -1.24 2.88 -9.08
CA LEU A 62 -0.73 3.17 -7.74
C LEU A 62 0.76 2.82 -7.59
N LEU A 63 1.19 1.70 -8.17
CA LEU A 63 2.61 1.32 -8.22
C LEU A 63 3.44 2.35 -8.99
N LYS A 64 2.92 2.87 -10.10
CA LYS A 64 3.59 3.91 -10.89
C LYS A 64 3.70 5.22 -10.11
N LEU A 65 2.62 5.65 -9.44
CA LEU A 65 2.62 6.81 -8.55
C LEU A 65 3.67 6.69 -7.43
N ALA A 66 3.75 5.52 -6.78
CA ALA A 66 4.74 5.26 -5.75
C ALA A 66 6.18 5.41 -6.28
N ARG A 67 6.43 4.91 -7.51
CA ARG A 67 7.72 5.02 -8.19
C ARG A 67 8.08 6.46 -8.54
N GLU A 68 7.12 7.22 -9.06
CA GLU A 68 7.30 8.64 -9.39
C GLU A 68 7.55 9.49 -8.13
N ALA A 69 6.96 9.10 -7.00
CA ALA A 69 7.16 9.74 -5.71
C ALA A 69 8.46 9.31 -4.99
N GLY A 70 9.34 8.56 -5.67
CA GLY A 70 10.67 8.21 -5.17
C GLY A 70 10.74 6.96 -4.30
N PHE A 71 9.70 6.10 -4.33
CA PHE A 71 9.72 4.79 -3.69
C PHE A 71 10.02 3.72 -4.75
N PRO A 72 11.30 3.37 -4.97
CA PRO A 72 11.64 2.31 -5.92
C PRO A 72 11.04 0.99 -5.41
N PRO A 73 10.58 0.10 -6.31
CA PRO A 73 10.24 -1.26 -5.90
C PRO A 73 11.45 -1.86 -5.17
N PRO A 74 11.26 -2.65 -4.10
CA PRO A 74 12.36 -3.32 -3.43
C PRO A 74 13.15 -4.04 -4.51
N ALA A 75 14.44 -3.69 -4.62
CA ALA A 75 15.30 -4.18 -5.68
C ALA A 75 15.14 -5.70 -5.77
N ALA A 76 14.80 -6.20 -6.96
CA ALA A 76 14.81 -7.62 -7.23
C ALA A 76 16.26 -8.10 -7.04
N HIS A 77 16.52 -8.73 -5.89
CA HIS A 77 17.74 -9.47 -5.63
C HIS A 77 17.62 -10.88 -6.18
#